data_AF-A0AA44BCA8-F1
#
_entry.id   AF-A0AA44BCA8-F1
#
_cell.length_a   1.000
_cell.length_b   1.000
_cell.length_c   1.000
_cell.angle_alpha   90.00
_cell.angle_beta   90.00
_cell.angle_gamma   90.00
#
_symmetry.space_group_name_H-M   'P 1'
#
loop_
_entity.id
_entity.type
_entity.pdbx_description
1 polymer ?
#
loop_
_entity_poly.entity_id
_entity_poly.type
_entity_poly.pdbx_seq_one_letter_code
_entity_poly.pdbx_strand_id
1 'polypeptide(L)' 'MVKAIENSPLAQQTATKFVDLMDDKADNYPEELKFIDKGYQLPITFINGKASFSGKVDEAKLIEYIEQAGKA' A
#
# COMPACT_ATOMS: atom_id res chain seq x y z
N MET A 1 -7.31 -4.13 4.86
CA MET A 1 -6.56 -3.56 3.71
C MET A 1 -6.42 -4.52 2.54
N VAL A 2 -5.50 -5.50 2.52
CA VAL A 2 -5.33 -6.36 1.32
C VAL A 2 -6.61 -7.12 0.96
N LYS A 3 -7.26 -7.74 1.95
CA LYS A 3 -8.56 -8.40 1.76
C LYS A 3 -9.67 -7.49 1.23
N ALA A 4 -9.62 -6.19 1.50
CA ALA A 4 -10.63 -5.26 1.00
C ALA A 4 -10.48 -5.03 -0.51
N ILE A 5 -9.23 -4.95 -0.98
CA ILE A 5 -8.92 -4.82 -2.41
C ILE A 5 -9.28 -6.12 -3.14
N GLU A 6 -8.89 -7.27 -2.59
CA GLU A 6 -9.18 -8.60 -3.15
C GLU A 6 -10.67 -8.89 -3.34
N ASN A 7 -11.53 -8.35 -2.47
CA ASN A 7 -12.99 -8.50 -2.58
C ASN A 7 -13.66 -7.41 -3.43
N SER A 8 -12.91 -6.44 -3.93
CA SER A 8 -13.44 -5.35 -4.75
C SER A 8 -13.28 -5.66 -6.25
N PRO A 9 -14.03 -4.98 -7.14
CA PRO A 9 -13.80 -5.04 -8.58
C PRO A 9 -12.38 -4.65 -9.02
N LEU A 10 -11.62 -3.98 -8.14
CA LEU A 10 -10.23 -3.60 -8.38
C LEU A 10 -9.26 -4.77 -8.28
N ALA A 11 -9.66 -5.88 -7.66
CA ALA A 11 -8.80 -7.06 -7.52
C ALA A 11 -8.22 -7.55 -8.85
N GLN A 12 -9.00 -7.45 -9.93
CA GLN A 12 -8.57 -7.85 -11.28
C GLN A 12 -7.75 -6.77 -12.00
N GLN A 13 -7.75 -5.54 -11.47
CA GLN A 13 -7.12 -4.37 -12.07
C GLN A 13 -5.85 -3.94 -11.32
N THR A 14 -5.60 -4.49 -10.12
CA THR A 14 -4.49 -4.09 -9.24
C THR A 14 -3.62 -5.28 -8.85
N ALA A 15 -2.31 -5.14 -9.01
CA ALA A 15 -1.35 -6.04 -8.40
C ALA A 15 -1.05 -5.58 -6.96
N THR A 16 -1.53 -6.33 -5.97
CA THR A 16 -1.28 -6.03 -4.55
C THR A 16 -0.18 -6.92 -4.01
N LYS A 17 0.79 -6.33 -3.31
CA LYS A 17 1.80 -7.08 -2.56
C LYS A 17 1.86 -6.56 -1.13
N PHE A 18 1.77 -7.50 -0.18
CA PHE A 18 2.04 -7.24 1.22
C PHE A 18 3.48 -7.68 1.52
N VAL A 19 4.17 -6.90 2.35
CA VAL A 19 5.50 -7.21 2.85
C VAL A 19 5.43 -7.05 4.35
N ASP A 20 5.62 -8.14 5.08
CA ASP A 20 5.72 -8.08 6.53
C ASP A 20 7.18 -7.84 6.91
N LEU A 21 7.50 -6.70 7.50
CA LEU A 21 8.89 -6.37 7.84
C LEU A 21 9.46 -7.23 8.98
N MET A 22 8.62 -7.97 9.71
CA MET A 22 9.08 -8.91 10.74
C MET A 22 9.51 -10.25 10.14
N ASP A 23 8.84 -10.70 9.08
CA ASP A 23 9.04 -12.03 8.49
C ASP A 23 9.74 -11.98 7.12
N ASP A 24 9.55 -10.90 6.35
CA ASP A 24 10.09 -10.70 5.00
C ASP A 24 11.25 -9.70 5.00
N LYS A 25 12.24 -9.98 4.14
CA LYS A 25 13.28 -9.00 3.82
C LYS A 25 12.75 -7.99 2.79
N ALA A 26 12.82 -6.71 3.14
CA ALA A 26 12.44 -5.60 2.26
C ALA A 26 13.60 -5.06 1.40
N ASP A 27 14.67 -5.85 1.19
CA ASP A 27 15.88 -5.44 0.46
C ASP A 27 15.59 -4.97 -0.98
N ASN A 28 14.49 -5.45 -1.58
CA ASN A 28 14.05 -5.05 -2.93
C ASN A 28 13.28 -3.72 -2.97
N TYR A 29 13.09 -3.05 -1.83
CA TYR A 29 12.29 -1.83 -1.67
C TYR A 29 13.08 -0.71 -0.99
N PRO A 30 14.25 -0.32 -1.54
CA PRO A 30 15.16 0.63 -0.88
C PRO A 30 14.58 2.05 -0.76
N GLU A 31 13.62 2.43 -1.60
CA GLU A 31 12.98 3.75 -1.50
C GLU A 31 11.90 3.78 -0.43
N GLU A 32 11.15 2.70 -0.32
CA GLU A 32 10.11 2.50 0.68
C GLU A 32 10.71 2.39 2.09
N LEU A 33 11.86 1.73 2.22
CA LEU A 33 12.61 1.63 3.48
C LEU A 33 12.96 3.01 4.08
N LYS A 34 13.22 4.02 3.24
CA LYS A 34 13.50 5.39 3.70
C LYS A 34 12.34 6.00 4.49
N PHE A 35 11.09 5.60 4.20
CA PHE A 35 9.94 6.10 4.95
C PHE A 35 9.86 5.46 6.34
N ILE A 36 10.30 4.21 6.46
CA ILE A 36 10.38 3.53 7.76
C ILE A 36 11.46 4.20 8.61
N ASP A 37 12.64 4.48 8.04
CA ASP A 37 13.73 5.16 8.75
C ASP A 37 13.36 6.57 9.22
N LYS A 38 12.45 7.24 8.50
CA LYS A 38 11.89 8.54 8.88
C LYS A 38 10.87 8.46 10.02
N GLY A 39 10.53 7.26 10.49
CA GLY A 39 9.61 7.04 11.59
C GLY A 39 8.13 7.08 11.21
N TYR A 40 7.79 6.85 9.92
CA TYR A 40 6.38 6.77 9.53
C TYR A 40 5.69 5.58 10.20
N GLN A 41 4.45 5.79 10.61
CA GLN A 41 3.67 4.74 11.27
C GLN A 41 3.30 3.63 10.29
N LEU A 42 3.60 2.38 10.67
CA LEU A 42 3.16 1.19 9.94
C LEU A 42 1.66 0.90 10.15
N PRO A 43 0.96 0.29 9.18
CA PRO A 43 1.45 -0.05 7.84
C PRO A 43 1.61 1.19 6.95
N ILE A 44 2.59 1.17 6.03
CA ILE A 44 2.75 2.19 4.99
C ILE A 44 2.28 1.59 3.67
N THR A 45 1.40 2.29 2.97
CA THR A 45 0.83 1.84 1.70
C THR A 45 1.36 2.68 0.56
N PHE A 46 1.93 2.00 -0.42
CA PHE A 46 2.43 2.58 -1.64
C PHE A 46 1.50 2.23 -2.80
N ILE A 47 1.11 3.24 -3.58
CA ILE A 47 0.26 3.07 -4.76
C ILE A 47 1.04 3.63 -5.95
N ASN A 48 1.27 2.80 -6.96
CA ASN A 48 2.12 3.14 -8.13
C ASN A 48 3.51 3.70 -7.73
N GLY A 49 4.14 3.10 -6.71
CA GLY A 49 5.45 3.51 -6.19
C GLY A 49 5.46 4.77 -5.32
N LYS A 50 4.31 5.40 -5.08
CA LYS A 50 4.20 6.60 -4.24
C LYS A 50 3.63 6.26 -2.88
N ALA A 51 4.24 6.76 -1.81
CA ALA A 51 3.70 6.66 -0.46
C ALA A 51 2.38 7.46 -0.37
N SER A 52 1.26 6.76 -0.27
CA SER A 52 -0.07 7.38 -0.23
C SER A 52 -0.66 7.40 1.17
N PHE A 53 -0.35 6.40 2.00
CA PHE A 53 -0.89 6.28 3.34
C PHE A 53 0.09 5.71 4.35
N SER A 54 -0.07 6.08 5.62
CA SER A 54 0.66 5.53 6.77
C SER A 54 -0.26 5.35 7.97
N GLY A 55 -0.15 4.24 8.68
CA GLY A 55 -0.92 3.92 9.88
C GLY A 55 -2.31 3.37 9.58
N LYS A 56 -3.30 3.71 10.43
CA LYS A 56 -4.69 3.27 10.24
C LYS A 56 -5.31 3.98 9.04
N VAL A 57 -5.66 3.21 8.02
CA VAL A 57 -6.33 3.68 6.81
C VAL A 57 -7.75 3.16 6.77
N ASP A 58 -8.68 4.04 6.43
CA ASP A 58 -10.06 3.68 6.16
C ASP A 58 -10.17 2.96 4.80
N GLU A 59 -10.85 1.81 4.77
CA GLU A 59 -10.91 0.97 3.57
C GLU A 59 -11.66 1.63 2.42
N ALA A 60 -12.69 2.44 2.70
CA ALA A 60 -13.42 3.17 1.66
C ALA A 60 -12.51 4.24 1.03
N LYS A 61 -11.75 4.98 1.84
CA LYS A 61 -10.77 5.97 1.33
C LYS A 61 -9.68 5.33 0.50
N LEU A 62 -9.21 4.14 0.89
CA LEU A 62 -8.22 3.39 0.11
C LEU A 62 -8.76 3.01 -1.27
N ILE A 63 -9.98 2.45 -1.32
CA ILE A 63 -10.62 2.03 -2.58
C ILE A 63 -10.82 3.24 -3.49
N GLU A 64 -11.38 4.33 -2.98
CA GLU A 64 -11.60 5.56 -3.74
C GLU A 64 -10.30 6.12 -4.33
N TYR A 65 -9.22 6.11 -3.54
CA TYR A 65 -7.92 6.58 -4.02
C TYR A 65 -7.35 5.70 -5.13
N ILE A 66 -7.47 4.38 -5.01
CA ILE A 66 -7.01 3.44 -6.05
C ILE A 66 -7.81 3.65 -7.35
N GLU A 67 -9.13 3.83 -7.25
CA GLU A 67 -9.98 4.13 -8.42
C GLU A 67 -9.57 5.43 -9.12
N GLN A 68 -9.20 6.46 -8.36
CA GLN A 68 -8.69 7.72 -8.92
C GLN A 68 -7.31 7.53 -9.56
N ALA A 69 -6.41 6.80 -8.89
CA ALA A 69 -5.05 6.56 -9.37
C ALA A 69 -5.00 5.70 -10.64
N GLY A 70 -5.98 4.82 -10.88
CA GLY A 70 -6.09 4.01 -12.09
C GLY A 70 -6.70 4.74 -13.30
N LYS A 71 -7.28 5.92 -13.11
CA LYS A 71 -7.86 6.75 -14.18
C LYS A 71 -6.90 7.81 -14.73
N ALA A 72 -5.73 7.98 -14.11
CA ALA A 72 -4.70 8.96 -14.46
C ALA A 72 -3.62 8.33 -15.34
#